data_AF-A0A174MGF0-F1
#
_entry.id   AF-A0A174MGF0-F1
#
_cell.length_a   1.000
_cell.length_b   1.000
_cell.length_c   1.000
_cell.angle_alpha   90.00
_cell.angle_beta   90.00
_cell.angle_gamma   90.00
#
_symmetry.space_group_name_H-M   'P 1'
#
loop_
_entity.id
_entity.type
_entity.pdbx_description
1 polymer ?
#
loop_
_entity_poly.entity_id
_entity_poly.type
_entity_poly.pdbx_seq_one_letter_code
_entity_poly.pdbx_strand_id
1 'polypeptide(L)'
;MNNLLFQNYHNVALAEQGLLADQLFMQPCIDIQTIYVPGNKTPYLSALLSDIYFSMGHIAFSQRYAFEANEGMGNFSPRMLQRLVQTSLIYGHYGTAKKYLDILESTLFYKDWATAHRRFLWNDPAVETDSILGSKRKCLFPDNRFSGIKGLDDDLKQIVLKNPMHKTTIQYLGSLYLLSKDIPRFKATLETFYGTPALPSVLPVCFQEGVVVFAAGDRETLERYNIQAATVERFEEFSRQPSKDSHNLWYFLKYRK
;
A
#
# COMPACT_ATOMS: atom_id res chain seq x y z
N MET A 1 17.47 -16.32 0.61
CA MET A 1 16.26 -17.17 0.74
C MET A 1 15.08 -16.29 0.34
N ASN A 2 14.44 -16.56 -0.80
CA ASN A 2 13.42 -15.67 -1.38
C ASN A 2 12.03 -16.07 -0.89
N ASN A 3 11.66 -15.63 0.30
CA ASN A 3 10.32 -15.85 0.84
C ASN A 3 9.44 -14.63 0.58
N LEU A 4 8.74 -14.63 -0.56
CA LEU A 4 7.82 -13.55 -0.95
C LEU A 4 6.72 -13.30 0.09
N LEU A 5 6.22 -14.33 0.78
CA LEU A 5 5.22 -14.14 1.82
C LEU A 5 5.77 -13.31 2.98
N PHE A 6 6.94 -13.69 3.50
CA PHE A 6 7.61 -12.94 4.56
C PHE A 6 7.86 -11.48 4.14
N GLN A 7 8.35 -11.27 2.91
CA GLN A 7 8.62 -9.92 2.40
C GLN A 7 7.35 -9.06 2.31
N ASN A 8 6.25 -9.63 1.83
CA ASN A 8 4.99 -8.89 1.75
C ASN A 8 4.45 -8.53 3.13
N TYR A 9 4.49 -9.43 4.12
CA TYR A 9 4.09 -9.10 5.49
C TYR A 9 4.99 -8.03 6.11
N HIS A 10 6.30 -8.12 5.89
CA HIS A 10 7.26 -7.12 6.34
C HIS A 10 6.97 -5.75 5.72
N ASN A 11 6.74 -5.70 4.40
CA ASN A 11 6.45 -4.46 3.69
C ASN A 11 5.09 -3.86 4.05
N VAL A 12 4.07 -4.67 4.34
CA VAL A 12 2.82 -4.19 4.92
C VAL A 12 3.07 -3.55 6.30
N ALA A 13 3.87 -4.19 7.16
CA ALA A 13 4.20 -3.62 8.46
C ALA A 13 4.96 -2.28 8.35
N LEU A 14 5.90 -2.17 7.40
CA LEU A 14 6.59 -0.92 7.09
C LEU A 14 5.60 0.13 6.56
N ALA A 15 4.67 -0.25 5.69
CA ALA A 15 3.70 0.63 5.08
C ALA A 15 2.69 1.21 6.09
N GLU A 16 2.23 0.39 7.05
CA GLU A 16 1.39 0.84 8.16
C GLU A 16 2.13 1.77 9.15
N GLN A 17 3.47 1.69 9.20
CA GLN A 17 4.32 2.64 9.93
C GLN A 17 4.71 3.87 9.10
N GLY A 18 4.37 3.89 7.82
CA GLY A 18 4.78 4.95 6.89
C GLY A 18 6.26 4.93 6.52
N LEU A 19 6.92 3.77 6.60
CA LEU A 19 8.35 3.57 6.35
C LEU A 19 8.64 2.72 5.10
N LEU A 20 7.61 2.34 4.32
CA LEU A 20 7.79 1.47 3.15
C LEU A 20 8.77 2.08 2.14
N ALA A 21 8.54 3.34 1.77
CA ALA A 21 9.37 4.04 0.79
C ALA A 21 10.74 4.49 1.35
N ASP A 22 11.00 4.29 2.64
CA ASP A 22 12.31 4.53 3.26
C ASP A 22 13.15 3.25 3.31
N GLN A 23 12.51 2.10 3.49
CA GLN A 23 13.18 0.82 3.77
C GLN A 23 13.00 -0.23 2.68
N LEU A 24 12.35 0.10 1.56
CA LEU A 24 12.01 -0.87 0.50
C LEU A 24 13.20 -1.71 0.03
N PHE A 25 14.38 -1.09 -0.11
CA PHE A 25 15.61 -1.74 -0.57
C PHE A 25 16.49 -2.27 0.56
N MET A 26 16.13 -2.04 1.84
CA MET A 26 16.91 -2.53 3.00
C MET A 26 16.81 -4.05 3.18
N GLN A 27 15.88 -4.70 2.49
CA GLN A 27 15.79 -6.16 2.39
C GLN A 27 15.89 -6.56 0.92
N PRO A 28 16.39 -7.78 0.61
CA PRO A 28 16.48 -8.24 -0.77
C PRO A 28 15.10 -8.25 -1.46
N CYS A 29 14.86 -7.28 -2.34
CA CYS A 29 13.68 -7.27 -3.21
C CYS A 29 13.95 -8.05 -4.51
N ILE A 30 12.89 -8.64 -5.06
CA ILE A 30 12.95 -9.43 -6.30
C ILE A 30 12.51 -8.55 -7.47
N ASP A 31 11.27 -8.11 -7.41
CA ASP A 31 10.55 -7.30 -8.36
C ASP A 31 9.31 -6.71 -7.65
N ILE A 32 8.31 -6.30 -8.42
CA ILE A 32 7.00 -5.84 -7.92
C ILE A 32 6.34 -6.84 -6.96
N GLN A 33 6.67 -8.14 -7.03
CA GLN A 33 6.10 -9.18 -6.17
C GLN A 33 6.48 -9.01 -4.70
N THR A 34 7.49 -8.19 -4.42
CA THR A 34 7.93 -7.81 -3.07
C THR A 34 6.86 -7.04 -2.30
N ILE A 35 5.95 -6.34 -3.00
CA ILE A 35 4.90 -5.51 -2.38
C ILE A 35 3.47 -5.99 -2.68
N TYR A 36 3.28 -6.83 -3.71
CA TYR A 36 2.04 -7.58 -3.90
C TYR A 36 2.29 -8.82 -4.76
N VAL A 37 1.68 -9.95 -4.44
CA VAL A 37 1.88 -11.22 -5.16
C VAL A 37 0.73 -11.54 -6.12
N PRO A 38 0.98 -12.23 -7.25
CA PRO A 38 -0.10 -12.73 -8.10
C PRO A 38 -1.01 -13.69 -7.33
N GLY A 39 -2.32 -13.50 -7.42
CA GLY A 39 -3.28 -14.39 -6.77
C GLY A 39 -3.24 -15.80 -7.35
N ASN A 40 -3.26 -16.81 -6.49
CA ASN A 40 -3.27 -18.24 -6.86
C ASN A 40 -4.51 -18.99 -6.33
N LYS A 41 -5.52 -18.26 -5.85
CA LYS A 41 -6.77 -18.78 -5.28
C LYS A 41 -6.62 -19.63 -4.00
N THR A 42 -5.44 -19.64 -3.38
CA THR A 42 -5.29 -20.30 -2.07
C THR A 42 -5.79 -19.36 -0.96
N PRO A 43 -6.51 -19.88 0.06
CA PRO A 43 -7.14 -19.01 1.05
C PRO A 43 -6.13 -18.16 1.84
N TYR A 44 -4.95 -18.72 2.11
CA TYR A 44 -3.88 -18.01 2.82
C TYR A 44 -3.31 -16.84 2.00
N LEU A 45 -3.13 -17.03 0.69
CA LEU A 45 -2.63 -15.98 -0.19
C LEU A 45 -3.68 -14.89 -0.40
N SER A 46 -4.95 -15.27 -0.57
CA SER A 46 -6.05 -14.32 -0.69
C SER A 46 -6.21 -13.51 0.62
N ALA A 47 -6.01 -14.13 1.78
CA ALA A 47 -6.02 -13.40 3.04
C ALA A 47 -4.83 -12.42 3.18
N LEU A 48 -3.65 -12.74 2.64
CA LEU A 48 -2.52 -11.81 2.56
C LEU A 48 -2.81 -10.65 1.59
N LEU A 49 -3.32 -10.94 0.39
CA LEU A 49 -3.68 -9.93 -0.59
C LEU A 49 -4.74 -8.97 -0.05
N SER A 50 -5.72 -9.48 0.68
CA SER A 50 -6.70 -8.68 1.40
C SER A 50 -6.05 -7.62 2.29
N ASP A 51 -5.00 -7.99 3.05
CA ASP A 51 -4.28 -7.07 3.93
C ASP A 51 -3.42 -6.08 3.18
N ILE A 52 -2.71 -6.53 2.13
CA ILE A 52 -1.92 -5.66 1.26
C ILE A 52 -2.80 -4.57 0.65
N TYR A 53 -3.94 -4.95 0.04
CA TYR A 53 -4.84 -3.99 -0.58
C TYR A 53 -5.56 -3.11 0.46
N PHE A 54 -5.84 -3.63 1.65
CA PHE A 54 -6.33 -2.79 2.73
C PHE A 54 -5.30 -1.73 3.11
N SER A 55 -4.03 -2.11 3.25
CA SER A 55 -2.91 -1.22 3.55
C SER A 55 -2.76 -0.13 2.49
N MET A 56 -2.79 -0.52 1.21
CA MET A 56 -2.80 0.41 0.07
C MET A 56 -3.97 1.41 0.06
N GLY A 57 -5.04 1.17 0.84
CA GLY A 57 -6.28 1.95 0.79
C GLY A 57 -7.25 1.48 -0.30
N HIS A 58 -6.95 0.37 -0.96
CA HIS A 58 -7.72 -0.16 -2.07
C HIS A 58 -8.82 -1.13 -1.58
N ILE A 59 -9.92 -0.56 -1.09
CA ILE A 59 -10.97 -1.28 -0.33
C ILE A 59 -11.70 -2.33 -1.17
N ALA A 60 -11.94 -2.08 -2.47
CA ALA A 60 -12.58 -3.05 -3.36
C ALA A 60 -11.80 -4.37 -3.48
N PHE A 61 -10.50 -4.31 -3.80
CA PHE A 61 -9.64 -5.49 -3.83
C PHE A 61 -9.49 -6.13 -2.47
N SER A 62 -9.36 -5.35 -1.39
CA SER A 62 -9.32 -5.91 -0.04
C SER A 62 -10.57 -6.75 0.24
N GLN A 63 -11.76 -6.22 -0.05
CA GLN A 63 -13.02 -6.93 0.13
C GLN A 63 -13.13 -8.18 -0.74
N ARG A 64 -12.75 -8.09 -2.02
CA ARG A 64 -12.74 -9.24 -2.95
C ARG A 64 -11.88 -10.38 -2.42
N TYR A 65 -10.65 -10.09 -2.03
CA TYR A 65 -9.72 -11.11 -1.56
C TYR A 65 -10.09 -11.65 -0.17
N ALA A 66 -10.70 -10.83 0.69
CA ALA A 66 -11.26 -11.30 1.96
C ALA A 66 -12.42 -12.26 1.75
N PHE A 67 -13.30 -11.99 0.78
CA PHE A 67 -14.39 -12.89 0.39
C PHE A 67 -13.85 -14.21 -0.15
N GLU A 68 -12.91 -14.15 -1.12
CA GLU A 68 -12.27 -15.35 -1.69
C GLU A 68 -11.59 -16.22 -0.63
N ALA A 69 -10.86 -15.60 0.31
CA ALA A 69 -10.25 -16.30 1.42
C ALA A 69 -11.27 -16.93 2.37
N ASN A 70 -12.37 -16.22 2.68
CA ASN A 70 -13.42 -16.74 3.55
C ASN A 70 -14.10 -17.97 2.93
N GLU A 71 -14.49 -17.88 1.66
CA GLU A 71 -15.08 -19.00 0.90
C GLU A 71 -14.15 -20.21 0.89
N GLY A 72 -12.86 -19.98 0.60
CA GLY A 72 -11.84 -21.03 0.60
C GLY A 72 -11.56 -21.64 1.98
N MET A 73 -11.99 -20.99 3.07
CA MET A 73 -11.92 -21.49 4.46
C MET A 73 -13.28 -21.98 4.98
N GLY A 74 -14.24 -22.26 4.09
CA GLY A 74 -15.55 -22.79 4.47
C GLY A 74 -16.53 -21.77 5.02
N ASN A 75 -16.31 -20.47 4.77
CA ASN A 75 -17.17 -19.34 5.13
C ASN A 75 -17.23 -18.92 6.60
N PHE A 76 -16.40 -19.51 7.46
CA PHE A 76 -16.40 -19.24 8.90
C PHE A 76 -15.06 -18.71 9.41
N SER A 77 -14.21 -18.13 8.56
CA SER A 77 -12.93 -17.56 8.98
C SER A 77 -13.17 -16.26 9.75
N PRO A 78 -12.95 -16.21 11.09
CA PRO A 78 -13.32 -15.02 11.86
C PRO A 78 -12.51 -13.79 11.44
N ARG A 79 -11.22 -13.97 11.11
CA ARG A 79 -10.35 -12.91 10.60
C ARG A 79 -10.88 -12.31 9.29
N MET A 80 -11.35 -13.15 8.36
CA MET A 80 -11.90 -12.66 7.10
C MET A 80 -13.27 -12.02 7.28
N LEU A 81 -14.12 -12.57 8.16
CA LEU A 81 -15.38 -11.92 8.54
C LEU A 81 -15.15 -10.54 9.16
N GLN A 82 -14.14 -10.37 10.03
CA GLN A 82 -13.77 -9.05 10.56
C GLN A 82 -13.40 -8.07 9.44
N ARG A 83 -12.58 -8.50 8.46
CA ARG A 83 -12.24 -7.66 7.30
C ARG A 83 -13.47 -7.33 6.44
N LEU A 84 -14.37 -8.30 6.24
CA LEU A 84 -15.60 -8.11 5.49
C LEU A 84 -16.57 -7.15 6.21
N VAL A 85 -16.62 -7.16 7.54
CA VAL A 85 -17.30 -6.13 8.35
C VAL A 85 -16.67 -4.77 8.08
N GLN A 86 -15.36 -4.62 8.25
CA GLN A 86 -14.67 -3.34 8.07
C GLN A 86 -14.91 -2.75 6.67
N THR A 87 -14.68 -3.53 5.61
CA THR A 87 -14.88 -3.09 4.23
C THR A 87 -16.35 -2.75 3.93
N SER A 88 -17.30 -3.53 4.46
CA SER A 88 -18.73 -3.23 4.32
C SER A 88 -19.14 -1.95 5.05
N LEU A 89 -18.63 -1.71 6.27
CA LEU A 89 -18.83 -0.46 6.99
C LEU A 89 -18.25 0.73 6.24
N ILE A 90 -17.04 0.58 5.69
CA ILE A 90 -16.39 1.62 4.88
C ILE A 90 -17.28 2.03 3.69
N TYR A 91 -17.87 1.07 2.98
CA TYR A 91 -18.80 1.32 1.88
C TYR A 91 -20.21 1.79 2.31
N GLY A 92 -20.54 1.76 3.60
CA GLY A 92 -21.90 2.03 4.07
C GLY A 92 -22.88 0.87 3.80
N HIS A 93 -22.37 -0.32 3.45
CA HIS A 93 -23.15 -1.54 3.26
C HIS A 93 -23.54 -2.17 4.61
N TYR A 94 -24.27 -1.42 5.44
CA TYR A 94 -24.59 -1.77 6.82
C TYR A 94 -25.35 -3.09 6.97
N GLY A 95 -26.26 -3.41 6.05
CA GLY A 95 -26.97 -4.69 6.06
C GLY A 95 -26.02 -5.89 5.91
N THR A 96 -25.01 -5.77 5.04
CA THR A 96 -23.98 -6.80 4.85
C THR A 96 -23.05 -6.88 6.07
N ALA A 97 -22.60 -5.74 6.60
CA ALA A 97 -21.79 -5.69 7.81
C ALA A 97 -22.51 -6.36 9.00
N LYS A 98 -23.81 -6.08 9.18
CA LYS A 98 -24.64 -6.68 10.23
C LYS A 98 -24.65 -8.21 10.13
N LYS A 99 -24.83 -8.79 8.94
CA LYS A 99 -24.84 -10.25 8.75
C LYS A 99 -23.55 -10.91 9.25
N TYR A 100 -22.40 -10.33 8.92
CA TYR A 100 -21.11 -10.85 9.37
C TYR A 100 -20.89 -10.64 10.89
N LEU A 101 -21.36 -9.53 11.45
CA LEU A 101 -21.34 -9.29 12.89
C LEU A 101 -22.21 -10.31 13.65
N ASP A 102 -23.40 -10.64 13.15
CA ASP A 102 -24.28 -11.64 13.75
C ASP A 102 -23.57 -13.02 13.85
N ILE A 103 -22.79 -13.41 12.83
CA ILE A 103 -21.98 -14.65 12.85
C ILE A 103 -20.88 -14.55 13.92
N LEU A 104 -20.12 -13.46 13.96
CA LEU A 104 -19.01 -13.28 14.90
C LEU A 104 -19.47 -13.23 16.37
N GLU A 105 -20.65 -12.66 16.64
CA GLU A 105 -21.24 -12.61 17.98
C GLU A 105 -21.66 -13.97 18.54
N SER A 106 -21.92 -14.94 17.67
CA SER A 106 -22.19 -16.33 18.09
C SER A 106 -20.93 -17.11 18.48
N THR A 107 -19.73 -16.51 18.36
CA THR A 107 -18.46 -17.15 18.71
C THR A 107 -17.97 -16.74 20.10
N LEU A 108 -17.15 -17.57 20.75
CA LEU A 108 -16.62 -17.25 22.08
C LEU A 108 -15.61 -16.09 22.05
N PHE A 109 -14.68 -16.10 21.10
CA PHE A 109 -13.52 -15.20 21.12
C PHE A 109 -13.69 -13.90 20.32
N TYR A 110 -14.70 -13.80 19.45
CA TYR A 110 -14.92 -12.62 18.60
C TYR A 110 -16.18 -11.84 18.94
N LYS A 111 -16.94 -12.29 19.95
CA LYS A 111 -18.19 -11.65 20.38
C LYS A 111 -18.00 -10.21 20.83
N ASP A 112 -17.02 -9.94 21.67
CA ASP A 112 -16.81 -8.59 22.21
C ASP A 112 -16.40 -7.62 21.11
N TRP A 113 -15.52 -8.06 20.21
CA TRP A 113 -15.13 -7.29 19.03
C TRP A 113 -16.36 -6.97 18.17
N ALA A 114 -17.20 -7.96 17.87
CA ALA A 114 -18.37 -7.77 17.02
C ALA A 114 -19.42 -6.86 17.68
N THR A 115 -19.68 -7.06 18.97
CA THR A 115 -20.59 -6.21 19.77
C THR A 115 -20.13 -4.75 19.74
N ALA A 116 -18.83 -4.50 19.94
CA ALA A 116 -18.27 -3.15 19.89
C ALA A 116 -18.41 -2.49 18.50
N HIS A 117 -18.32 -3.29 17.41
CA HIS A 117 -18.43 -2.78 16.04
C HIS A 117 -19.88 -2.48 15.61
N ARG A 118 -20.90 -2.91 16.36
CA ARG A 118 -22.30 -2.55 16.06
C ARG A 118 -22.56 -1.05 16.13
N ARG A 119 -21.77 -0.29 16.91
CA ARG A 119 -21.88 1.18 17.01
C ARG A 119 -21.76 1.92 15.67
N PHE A 120 -21.14 1.27 14.68
CA PHE A 120 -20.93 1.82 13.34
C PHE A 120 -22.09 1.53 12.38
N LEU A 121 -23.01 0.62 12.71
CA LEU A 121 -24.12 0.28 11.82
C LEU A 121 -25.10 1.45 11.71
N TRP A 122 -25.39 1.85 10.47
CA TRP A 122 -26.28 3.00 10.16
C TRP A 122 -25.85 4.31 10.82
N ASN A 123 -24.55 4.47 11.09
CA ASN A 123 -23.98 5.63 11.75
C ASN A 123 -22.74 6.13 10.98
N ASP A 124 -22.98 6.81 9.86
CA ASP A 124 -21.91 7.40 9.04
C ASP A 124 -20.94 8.29 9.85
N PRO A 125 -21.40 9.20 10.74
CA PRO A 125 -20.50 10.01 11.56
C PRO A 125 -19.54 9.18 12.42
N ALA A 126 -20.00 8.07 13.00
CA ALA A 126 -19.12 7.18 13.77
C ALA A 126 -18.08 6.48 12.87
N VAL A 127 -18.46 6.07 11.66
CA VAL A 127 -17.51 5.47 10.71
C VAL A 127 -16.48 6.50 10.25
N GLU A 128 -16.90 7.74 9.98
CA GLU A 128 -16.03 8.81 9.46
C GLU A 128 -15.02 9.34 10.47
N THR A 129 -15.38 9.28 11.76
CA THR A 129 -14.51 9.72 12.88
C THR A 129 -13.57 8.62 13.36
N ASP A 130 -13.82 7.35 13.04
CA ASP A 130 -12.92 6.24 13.35
C ASP A 130 -11.58 6.39 12.59
N SER A 131 -10.46 6.20 13.29
CA SER A 131 -9.13 6.43 12.74
C SER A 131 -8.81 5.51 11.58
N ILE A 132 -9.34 4.27 11.57
CA ILE A 132 -9.11 3.29 10.52
C ILE A 132 -10.20 3.40 9.47
N LEU A 133 -11.47 3.23 9.86
CA LEU A 133 -12.58 3.17 8.90
C LEU A 133 -12.77 4.51 8.20
N GLY A 134 -12.67 5.63 8.91
CA GLY A 134 -12.83 6.96 8.35
C GLY A 134 -11.72 7.33 7.37
N SER A 135 -10.47 6.97 7.71
CA SER A 135 -9.33 7.13 6.81
C SER A 135 -9.50 6.31 5.53
N LYS A 136 -9.88 5.03 5.66
CA LYS A 136 -10.09 4.14 4.51
C LYS A 136 -11.36 4.48 3.70
N ARG A 137 -12.40 5.05 4.31
CA ARG A 137 -13.60 5.56 3.61
C ARG A 137 -13.27 6.74 2.72
N LYS A 138 -12.37 7.63 3.15
CA LYS A 138 -11.88 8.72 2.28
C LYS A 138 -11.10 8.20 1.07
N CYS A 139 -10.56 6.98 1.12
CA CYS A 139 -9.90 6.34 -0.02
C CYS A 139 -10.86 5.80 -1.09
N LEU A 140 -12.19 5.80 -0.84
CA LEU A 140 -13.16 5.41 -1.86
C LEU A 140 -13.16 6.44 -3.00
N PHE A 141 -12.64 6.05 -4.16
CA PHE A 141 -12.66 6.88 -5.36
C PHE A 141 -13.93 6.59 -6.17
N PRO A 142 -14.59 7.63 -6.71
CA PRO A 142 -15.95 7.55 -7.23
C PRO A 142 -16.08 6.92 -8.62
N ASP A 143 -15.02 6.29 -9.13
CA ASP A 143 -15.05 5.78 -10.49
C ASP A 143 -15.91 4.50 -10.52
N ASN A 144 -17.06 4.55 -11.20
CA ASN A 144 -17.99 3.42 -11.47
C ASN A 144 -17.36 2.36 -12.38
N ARG A 145 -16.04 2.18 -12.28
CA ARG A 145 -15.24 1.28 -13.06
C ARG A 145 -14.91 0.05 -12.23
N PHE A 146 -14.71 -1.07 -12.92
CA PHE A 146 -14.12 -2.24 -12.28
C PHE A 146 -12.73 -1.89 -11.78
N SER A 147 -12.46 -2.10 -10.49
CA SER A 147 -11.10 -1.96 -9.96
C SER A 147 -10.10 -2.79 -10.77
N GLY A 148 -8.98 -2.19 -11.10
CA GLY A 148 -7.91 -2.74 -11.92
C GLY A 148 -8.11 -2.60 -13.42
N ILE A 149 -9.22 -2.04 -13.92
CA ILE A 149 -9.47 -1.94 -15.37
C ILE A 149 -8.41 -1.11 -16.10
N LYS A 150 -7.87 -0.07 -15.46
CA LYS A 150 -6.75 0.74 -15.96
C LYS A 150 -5.39 0.37 -15.35
N GLY A 151 -5.34 -0.73 -14.59
CA GLY A 151 -4.18 -1.13 -13.79
C GLY A 151 -4.25 -0.68 -12.33
N LEU A 152 -3.50 -1.36 -11.48
CA LEU A 152 -3.41 -1.06 -10.05
C LEU A 152 -2.82 0.34 -9.81
N ASP A 153 -1.85 0.77 -10.63
CA ASP A 153 -1.18 2.04 -10.47
C ASP A 153 -2.13 3.24 -10.68
N ASP A 154 -3.03 3.17 -11.66
CA ASP A 154 -4.07 4.19 -11.85
C ASP A 154 -5.05 4.24 -10.67
N ASP A 155 -5.46 3.10 -10.13
CA ASP A 155 -6.34 3.05 -8.95
C ASP A 155 -5.67 3.66 -7.73
N LEU A 156 -4.40 3.34 -7.47
CA LEU A 156 -3.63 3.97 -6.37
C LEU A 156 -3.50 5.48 -6.60
N LYS A 157 -3.26 5.94 -7.83
CA LYS A 157 -3.21 7.37 -8.17
C LYS A 157 -4.53 8.07 -7.85
N GLN A 158 -5.68 7.47 -8.22
CA GLN A 158 -7.00 8.03 -7.88
C GLN A 158 -7.24 8.09 -6.37
N ILE A 159 -6.79 7.07 -5.63
CA ILE A 159 -6.88 7.06 -4.16
C ILE A 159 -6.08 8.23 -3.57
N VAL A 160 -4.85 8.48 -4.03
CA VAL A 160 -4.03 9.61 -3.54
C VAL A 160 -4.69 10.96 -3.86
N LEU A 161 -5.23 11.13 -5.06
CA LEU A 161 -5.95 12.36 -5.44
C LEU A 161 -7.16 12.61 -4.55
N LYS A 162 -7.87 11.54 -4.17
CA LYS A 162 -9.07 11.62 -3.33
C LYS A 162 -8.75 11.81 -1.84
N ASN A 163 -7.73 11.12 -1.35
CA ASN A 163 -7.30 11.15 0.05
C ASN A 163 -5.79 11.35 0.17
N PRO A 164 -5.30 12.59 -0.03
CA PRO A 164 -3.88 12.89 0.08
C PRO A 164 -3.34 12.69 1.50
N MET A 165 -4.19 12.59 2.53
CA MET A 165 -3.73 12.31 3.89
C MET A 165 -3.32 10.85 4.10
N HIS A 166 -3.74 9.94 3.22
CA HIS A 166 -3.40 8.52 3.31
C HIS A 166 -2.06 8.23 2.63
N LYS A 167 -0.97 8.65 3.30
CA LYS A 167 0.42 8.60 2.80
C LYS A 167 0.86 7.19 2.37
N THR A 168 0.33 6.15 2.99
CA THR A 168 0.65 4.75 2.64
C THR A 168 0.38 4.46 1.16
N THR A 169 -0.66 5.03 0.56
CA THR A 169 -0.97 4.80 -0.87
C THR A 169 0.13 5.34 -1.78
N ILE A 170 0.63 6.56 -1.54
CA ILE A 170 1.67 7.16 -2.40
C ILE A 170 3.00 6.42 -2.23
N GLN A 171 3.29 5.88 -1.04
CA GLN A 171 4.45 5.02 -0.82
C GLN A 171 4.36 3.75 -1.67
N TYR A 172 3.20 3.08 -1.70
CA TYR A 172 2.99 1.93 -2.58
C TYR A 172 3.07 2.29 -4.06
N LEU A 173 2.46 3.39 -4.49
CA LEU A 173 2.48 3.82 -5.91
C LEU A 173 3.90 4.10 -6.39
N GLY A 174 4.67 4.91 -5.67
CA GLY A 174 6.06 5.18 -6.06
C GLY A 174 6.94 3.94 -5.96
N SER A 175 6.75 3.10 -4.94
CA SER A 175 7.48 1.83 -4.82
C SER A 175 7.19 0.88 -5.98
N LEU A 176 5.94 0.83 -6.45
CA LEU A 176 5.54 0.03 -7.61
C LEU A 176 6.32 0.46 -8.86
N TYR A 177 6.44 1.77 -9.13
CA TYR A 177 7.20 2.27 -10.26
C TYR A 177 8.71 2.04 -10.13
N LEU A 178 9.28 2.19 -8.93
CA LEU A 178 10.70 1.90 -8.70
C LEU A 178 11.01 0.41 -8.91
N LEU A 179 10.17 -0.48 -8.38
CA LEU A 179 10.32 -1.94 -8.53
C LEU A 179 10.09 -2.41 -9.97
N SER A 180 9.19 -1.76 -10.71
CA SER A 180 8.97 -2.03 -12.14
C SER A 180 9.95 -1.30 -13.05
N LYS A 181 10.88 -0.52 -12.49
CA LYS A 181 11.86 0.32 -13.20
C LYS A 181 11.24 1.36 -14.13
N ASP A 182 9.99 1.76 -13.89
CA ASP A 182 9.30 2.79 -14.66
C ASP A 182 9.61 4.19 -14.09
N ILE A 183 10.84 4.63 -14.33
CA ILE A 183 11.32 5.95 -13.90
C ILE A 183 10.49 7.11 -14.48
N PRO A 184 10.03 7.07 -15.76
CA PRO A 184 9.14 8.10 -16.29
C PRO A 184 7.83 8.27 -15.50
N ARG A 185 7.13 7.18 -15.16
CA ARG A 185 5.91 7.26 -14.34
C ARG A 185 6.20 7.66 -12.90
N PHE A 186 7.32 7.21 -12.34
CA PHE A 186 7.78 7.66 -11.04
C PHE A 186 7.98 9.19 -11.02
N LYS A 187 8.68 9.75 -12.02
CA LYS A 187 8.88 11.20 -12.16
C LYS A 187 7.55 11.94 -12.29
N ALA A 188 6.63 11.49 -13.14
CA ALA A 188 5.32 12.11 -13.29
C ALA A 188 4.50 12.09 -11.99
N THR A 189 4.68 11.05 -11.16
CA THR A 189 4.06 10.95 -9.83
C THR A 189 4.62 12.01 -8.88
N LEU A 190 5.95 12.22 -8.86
CA LEU A 190 6.56 13.29 -8.06
C LEU A 190 6.09 14.67 -8.53
N GLU A 191 6.06 14.92 -9.83
CA GLU A 191 5.59 16.20 -10.39
C GLU A 191 4.14 16.51 -10.01
N THR A 192 3.31 15.48 -9.86
CA THR A 192 1.90 15.62 -9.49
C THR A 192 1.70 15.87 -7.98
N PHE A 193 2.46 15.16 -7.13
CA PHE A 193 2.16 15.09 -5.70
C PHE A 193 3.17 15.76 -4.78
N TYR A 194 4.37 16.11 -5.26
CA TYR A 194 5.39 16.74 -4.42
C TYR A 194 4.90 18.08 -3.87
N GLY A 195 5.06 18.28 -2.55
CA GLY A 195 4.56 19.45 -1.83
C GLY A 195 3.10 19.36 -1.41
N THR A 196 2.39 18.28 -1.74
CA THR A 196 1.04 18.00 -1.23
C THR A 196 1.11 17.27 0.12
N PRO A 197 0.00 17.16 0.88
CA PRO A 197 -0.02 16.36 2.10
C PRO A 197 0.33 14.88 1.90
N ALA A 198 0.13 14.34 0.68
CA ALA A 198 0.49 12.97 0.34
C ALA A 198 1.99 12.79 0.31
N LEU A 199 2.71 13.73 -0.32
CA LEU A 199 4.14 13.67 -0.50
C LEU A 199 4.78 14.99 -0.06
N PRO A 200 5.13 15.08 1.24
CA PRO A 200 5.73 16.29 1.80
C PRO A 200 7.11 16.57 1.18
N SER A 201 7.63 17.77 1.43
CA SER A 201 8.90 18.25 0.87
C SER A 201 10.12 17.41 1.24
N VAL A 202 10.04 16.61 2.31
CA VAL A 202 11.06 15.61 2.63
C VAL A 202 10.60 14.28 2.04
N LEU A 203 11.28 13.87 0.96
CA LEU A 203 11.00 12.61 0.28
C LEU A 203 11.54 11.41 1.09
N PRO A 204 10.85 10.27 1.07
CA PRO A 204 11.38 9.02 1.58
C PRO A 204 12.72 8.64 0.92
N VAL A 205 13.58 7.91 1.62
CA VAL A 205 14.95 7.59 1.16
C VAL A 205 14.96 6.97 -0.24
N CYS A 206 14.15 5.94 -0.49
CA CYS A 206 14.14 5.27 -1.80
C CYS A 206 13.60 6.19 -2.90
N PHE A 207 12.75 7.17 -2.56
CA PHE A 207 12.25 8.14 -3.52
C PHE A 207 13.31 9.20 -3.85
N GLN A 208 14.11 9.62 -2.88
CA GLN A 208 15.28 10.46 -3.13
C GLN A 208 16.28 9.75 -4.07
N GLU A 209 16.56 8.47 -3.81
CA GLU A 209 17.40 7.65 -4.69
C GLU A 209 16.84 7.60 -6.11
N GLY A 210 15.51 7.47 -6.26
CA GLY A 210 14.81 7.51 -7.54
C GLY A 210 14.92 8.85 -8.26
N VAL A 211 14.90 9.97 -7.54
CA VAL A 211 15.16 11.30 -8.12
C VAL A 211 16.57 11.39 -8.68
N VAL A 212 17.56 10.95 -7.90
CA VAL A 212 18.96 11.00 -8.32
C VAL A 212 19.21 10.20 -9.61
N VAL A 213 18.46 9.11 -9.85
CA VAL A 213 18.57 8.33 -11.10
C VAL A 213 18.28 9.15 -12.35
N PHE A 214 17.25 10.01 -12.33
CA PHE A 214 16.89 10.82 -13.51
C PHE A 214 17.44 12.25 -13.48
N ALA A 215 17.90 12.73 -12.33
CA ALA A 215 18.43 14.08 -12.13
C ALA A 215 19.96 14.09 -11.95
N ALA A 216 20.66 13.01 -12.29
CA ALA A 216 22.11 12.94 -12.20
C ALA A 216 22.78 14.05 -13.02
N GLY A 217 23.49 14.97 -12.34
CA GLY A 217 24.12 16.13 -12.96
C GLY A 217 23.21 17.35 -13.17
N ASP A 218 21.91 17.23 -12.88
CA ASP A 218 20.94 18.33 -12.91
C ASP A 218 20.72 18.90 -11.50
N ARG A 219 21.52 19.93 -11.17
CA ARG A 219 21.48 20.57 -9.86
C ARG A 219 20.15 21.26 -9.56
N GLU A 220 19.49 21.83 -10.57
CA GLU A 220 18.22 22.53 -10.40
C GLU A 220 17.12 21.54 -9.96
N THR A 221 17.06 20.37 -10.59
CA THR A 221 16.08 19.34 -10.22
C THR A 221 16.37 18.75 -8.83
N LEU A 222 17.64 18.55 -8.46
CA LEU A 222 18.01 18.05 -7.12
C LEU A 222 17.64 19.05 -6.02
N GLU A 223 17.85 20.35 -6.25
CA GLU A 223 17.46 21.42 -5.32
C GLU A 223 15.93 21.55 -5.24
N ARG A 224 15.22 21.45 -6.37
CA ARG A 224 13.75 21.50 -6.43
C ARG A 224 13.08 20.44 -5.56
N TYR A 225 13.61 19.21 -5.57
CA TYR A 225 13.08 18.10 -4.77
C TYR A 225 13.72 17.96 -3.38
N ASN A 226 14.52 18.95 -2.95
CA ASN A 226 15.17 18.98 -1.65
C ASN A 226 15.95 17.68 -1.34
N ILE A 227 16.69 17.18 -2.33
CA ILE A 227 17.46 15.94 -2.20
C ILE A 227 18.63 16.14 -1.25
N GLN A 228 18.78 15.23 -0.29
CA GLN A 228 19.85 15.30 0.70
C GLN A 228 21.22 15.07 0.05
N ALA A 229 22.21 15.88 0.45
CA ALA A 229 23.59 15.77 -0.05
C ALA A 229 24.17 14.36 0.14
N ALA A 230 23.88 13.72 1.28
CA ALA A 230 24.31 12.35 1.56
C ALA A 230 23.80 11.32 0.52
N THR A 231 22.58 11.51 -0.01
CA THR A 231 22.02 10.64 -1.05
C THR A 231 22.76 10.84 -2.37
N VAL A 232 23.12 12.09 -2.71
CA VAL A 232 23.89 12.41 -3.92
C VAL A 232 25.31 11.85 -3.83
N GLU A 233 25.99 12.04 -2.70
CA GLU A 233 27.35 11.52 -2.46
C GLU A 233 27.41 10.00 -2.61
N ARG A 234 26.45 9.28 -2.02
CA ARG A 234 26.33 7.82 -2.17
C ARG A 234 26.12 7.38 -3.62
N PHE A 235 25.38 8.15 -4.42
CA PHE A 235 25.18 7.82 -5.84
C PHE A 235 26.45 8.02 -6.65
N GLU A 236 27.18 9.11 -6.39
CA GLU A 236 28.45 9.36 -7.04
C GLU A 236 29.48 8.27 -6.72
N GLU A 237 29.53 7.84 -5.45
CA GLU A 237 30.37 6.72 -5.04
C GLU A 237 29.99 5.43 -5.79
N PHE A 238 28.71 5.09 -5.83
CA PHE A 238 28.20 3.93 -6.57
C PHE A 238 28.51 4.00 -8.08
N SER A 239 28.48 5.21 -8.65
CA SER A 239 28.78 5.44 -10.06
C SER A 239 30.27 5.27 -10.38
N ARG A 240 31.17 5.71 -9.48
CA ARG A 240 32.63 5.54 -9.62
C ARG A 240 33.06 4.10 -9.37
N GLN A 241 32.53 3.49 -8.32
CA GLN A 241 32.81 2.11 -7.92
C GLN A 241 31.50 1.43 -7.52
N PRO A 242 30.89 0.66 -8.43
CA PRO A 242 29.66 -0.07 -8.14
C PRO A 242 29.87 -1.00 -6.94
N SER A 243 29.33 -0.59 -5.79
CA SER A 243 29.53 -1.31 -4.55
C SER A 243 28.71 -2.61 -4.54
N LYS A 244 29.12 -3.56 -3.70
CA LYS A 244 28.31 -4.77 -3.39
C LYS A 244 27.19 -4.48 -2.39
N ASP A 245 26.98 -3.22 -2.02
CA ASP A 245 25.90 -2.87 -1.09
C ASP A 245 24.55 -3.06 -1.80
N SER A 246 23.82 -4.08 -1.34
CA SER A 246 22.52 -4.45 -1.89
C SER A 246 21.37 -3.59 -1.39
N HIS A 247 21.62 -2.65 -0.47
CA HIS A 247 20.57 -1.94 0.28
C HIS A 247 20.14 -0.60 -0.33
N ASN A 248 20.19 -0.47 -1.66
CA ASN A 248 19.82 0.76 -2.36
C ASN A 248 19.16 0.46 -3.72
N LEU A 249 18.40 1.43 -4.22
CA LEU A 249 17.72 1.36 -5.52
C LEU A 249 18.71 1.11 -6.67
N TRP A 250 19.89 1.72 -6.66
CA TRP A 250 20.82 1.65 -7.78
C TRP A 250 21.39 0.24 -7.98
N TYR A 251 21.66 -0.48 -6.88
CA TYR A 251 21.98 -1.90 -6.92
C TYR A 251 20.84 -2.71 -7.52
N PHE A 252 19.60 -2.46 -7.09
CA PHE A 252 18.41 -3.11 -7.65
C PHE A 252 18.29 -2.88 -9.17
N LEU A 253 18.37 -1.63 -9.63
CA LEU A 253 18.28 -1.27 -11.04
C LEU A 253 19.39 -1.91 -11.88
N LYS A 254 20.60 -2.03 -11.33
CA LYS A 254 21.78 -2.54 -12.05
C LYS A 254 21.84 -4.07 -12.10
N TYR A 255 21.51 -4.76 -11.01
CA TYR A 255 21.81 -6.19 -10.87
C TYR A 255 20.58 -7.10 -10.84
N ARG A 256 19.38 -6.59 -10.55
CA ARG A 256 18.16 -7.39 -10.66
C ARG A 256 17.62 -7.23 -12.07
N LYS A 257 17.24 -8.34 -12.71
CA LYS A 257 16.65 -8.34 -14.05
C LYS A 257 15.16 -8.05 -13.95
#